data_AF-A0A2V5V311-F1
#
_entry.id   AF-A0A2V5V311-F1
#
_cell.length_a   1.000
_cell.length_b   1.000
_cell.length_c   1.000
_cell.angle_alpha   90.00
_cell.angle_beta   90.00
_cell.angle_gamma   90.00
#
_symmetry.space_group_name_H-M   'P 1'
#
loop_
_entity.id
_entity.type
_entity.pdbx_description
1 polymer ?
#
loop_
_entity_poly.entity_id
_entity_poly.type
_entity_poly.pdbx_seq_one_letter_code
_entity_poly.pdbx_strand_id
1 'polypeptide(L)'
;MRTPSGHKVYAMAAEYPSAGALYEAAKRVRDAGFRRWDVYSPFPIHGMDAAMGLGKSWLSGWVLFGGVSGLLTAALVEFGPSSFLYPLDVHGKPTNFMTVPAFFPIMFELTVLFGAFAAFFAMLIMNGLPRWYHPMFNWERFTRATNDGFFLMIEARDPRFTETGVRDLLQQSGGQHITIVHED
;
A
#
# COMPACT_ATOMS: atom_id res chain seq x y z
N MET A 1 -12.57 16.93 -16.76
CA MET A 1 -13.87 17.62 -16.69
C MET A 1 -13.72 18.82 -15.75
N ARG A 2 -14.36 19.96 -16.05
CA ARG A 2 -14.37 21.14 -15.17
C ARG A 2 -15.81 21.40 -14.72
N THR A 3 -16.00 21.79 -13.47
CA THR A 3 -17.32 22.19 -12.95
C THR A 3 -17.76 23.53 -13.54
N PRO A 4 -19.04 23.94 -13.37
CA PRO A 4 -19.49 25.29 -13.72
C PRO A 4 -18.70 26.41 -13.01
N SER A 5 -18.09 26.09 -11.86
CA SER A 5 -17.17 26.94 -11.10
C SER A 5 -15.72 26.95 -11.61
N GLY A 6 -15.41 26.20 -12.68
CA GLY A 6 -14.09 26.20 -13.34
C GLY A 6 -13.05 25.23 -12.75
N HIS A 7 -13.32 24.63 -11.59
CA HIS A 7 -12.40 23.70 -10.93
C HIS A 7 -12.32 22.36 -11.65
N LYS A 8 -11.12 21.77 -11.67
CA LYS A 8 -10.90 20.45 -12.26
C LYS A 8 -11.45 19.38 -11.31
N VAL A 9 -12.34 18.54 -11.83
CA VAL A 9 -12.93 17.44 -11.05
C VAL A 9 -11.88 16.36 -10.85
N TYR A 10 -11.59 16.03 -9.60
CA TYR A 10 -10.69 14.94 -9.23
C TYR A 10 -11.46 13.61 -9.15
N ALA A 11 -12.54 13.59 -8.37
CA ALA A 11 -13.33 12.39 -8.11
C ALA A 11 -14.77 12.73 -7.73
N MET A 12 -15.64 11.72 -7.75
CA MET A 12 -16.91 11.76 -7.04
C MET A 12 -16.85 10.76 -5.88
N ALA A 13 -17.24 11.20 -4.69
CA ALA A 13 -17.16 10.39 -3.49
C ALA A 13 -18.49 10.33 -2.75
N ALA A 14 -18.70 9.25 -2.00
CA ALA A 14 -19.85 9.06 -1.13
C ALA A 14 -19.42 8.50 0.23
N GLU A 15 -20.17 8.87 1.26
CA GLU A 15 -20.04 8.34 2.61
C GLU A 15 -21.00 7.17 2.80
N TYR A 16 -20.58 6.14 3.52
CA TYR A 16 -21.40 4.97 3.82
C TYR A 16 -21.61 4.87 5.34
N PRO A 17 -22.79 4.39 5.78
CA PRO A 17 -23.13 4.34 7.20
C PRO A 17 -22.39 3.25 7.97
N SER A 18 -21.81 2.24 7.29
CA SER A 18 -21.10 1.14 7.94
C SER A 18 -20.09 0.46 7.01
N ALA A 19 -19.16 -0.28 7.60
CA ALA A 19 -18.21 -1.14 6.88
C ALA A 19 -18.91 -2.17 5.97
N GLY A 20 -20.05 -2.71 6.40
CA GLY A 20 -20.83 -3.66 5.59
C GLY A 20 -21.48 -3.01 4.37
N ALA A 21 -22.02 -1.80 4.54
CA ALA A 21 -22.58 -1.04 3.41
C ALA A 21 -21.49 -0.66 2.40
N LEU A 22 -20.32 -0.24 2.89
CA LEU A 22 -19.16 0.07 2.06
C LEU A 22 -18.65 -1.16 1.30
N TYR A 23 -18.61 -2.32 1.95
CA TYR A 23 -18.19 -3.58 1.35
C TYR A 23 -19.09 -4.03 0.19
N GLU A 24 -20.42 -3.95 0.38
CA GLU A 24 -21.37 -4.26 -0.70
C GLU A 24 -21.33 -3.21 -1.82
N ALA A 25 -21.09 -1.94 -1.49
CA ALA A 25 -20.88 -0.90 -2.49
C ALA A 25 -19.62 -1.15 -3.33
N ALA A 26 -18.51 -1.54 -2.69
CA ALA A 26 -17.26 -1.88 -3.36
C ALA A 26 -17.45 -3.00 -4.40
N LYS A 27 -18.20 -4.06 -4.08
CA LYS A 27 -18.55 -5.11 -5.04
C LYS A 27 -19.30 -4.57 -6.25
N ARG A 28 -20.30 -3.72 -6.03
CA ARG A 28 -21.10 -3.12 -7.12
C ARG A 28 -20.26 -2.23 -8.01
N VAL A 29 -19.35 -1.44 -7.45
CA VAL A 29 -18.44 -0.57 -8.22
C VAL A 29 -17.45 -1.40 -9.04
N ARG A 30 -16.90 -2.48 -8.46
CA ARG A 30 -16.09 -3.46 -9.18
C ARG A 30 -16.86 -4.10 -10.33
N ASP A 31 -18.08 -4.59 -10.08
CA ASP A 31 -18.90 -5.28 -11.07
C ASP A 31 -19.38 -4.34 -12.18
N ALA A 32 -19.54 -3.04 -11.88
CA ALA A 32 -19.75 -1.97 -12.86
C ALA A 32 -18.49 -1.68 -13.72
N GLY A 33 -17.35 -2.30 -13.40
CA GLY A 33 -16.13 -2.31 -14.20
C GLY A 33 -15.29 -1.04 -14.11
N PHE A 34 -15.43 -0.26 -13.04
CA PHE A 34 -14.53 0.85 -12.74
C PHE A 34 -13.14 0.32 -12.35
N ARG A 35 -12.09 1.03 -12.78
CA ARG A 35 -10.69 0.65 -12.55
C ARG A 35 -9.93 1.64 -11.69
N ARG A 36 -10.37 2.90 -11.64
CA ARG A 36 -9.72 3.99 -10.90
C ARG A 36 -10.66 4.50 -9.82
N TRP A 37 -10.71 3.78 -8.73
CA TRP A 37 -11.55 4.07 -7.57
C TRP A 37 -10.87 3.51 -6.33
N ASP A 38 -11.20 4.07 -5.19
CA ASP A 38 -10.58 3.72 -3.91
C ASP A 38 -11.60 3.75 -2.78
N VAL A 39 -11.25 3.08 -1.69
CA VAL A 39 -12.08 2.99 -0.49
C VAL A 39 -11.27 3.45 0.72
N TYR A 40 -11.90 4.25 1.57
CA TYR A 40 -11.31 4.71 2.82
C TYR A 40 -12.13 4.23 4.00
N SER A 41 -11.44 3.58 4.93
CA SER A 41 -12.01 3.13 6.20
C SER A 41 -11.01 3.37 7.34
N PRO A 42 -11.49 3.62 8.56
CA PRO A 42 -10.62 3.86 9.72
C PRO A 42 -9.87 2.61 10.18
N PHE A 43 -10.31 1.44 9.74
CA PHE A 43 -9.68 0.15 10.02
C PHE A 43 -9.74 -0.77 8.79
N PRO A 44 -8.90 -1.82 8.73
CA PRO A 44 -8.94 -2.81 7.66
C PRO A 44 -10.23 -3.62 7.69
N ILE A 45 -11.02 -3.57 6.61
CA ILE A 45 -12.24 -4.38 6.49
C ILE A 45 -11.84 -5.72 5.86
N HIS A 46 -12.10 -6.82 6.57
CA HIS A 46 -11.76 -8.17 6.09
C HIS A 46 -12.44 -8.48 4.75
N GLY A 47 -11.64 -8.92 3.78
CA GLY A 47 -12.11 -9.27 2.45
C GLY A 47 -12.36 -8.07 1.53
N MET A 48 -12.08 -6.83 1.95
CA MET A 48 -12.21 -5.65 1.09
C MET A 48 -11.38 -5.79 -0.19
N ASP A 49 -10.17 -6.34 -0.11
CA ASP A 49 -9.33 -6.59 -1.29
C ASP A 49 -10.05 -7.44 -2.35
N ALA A 50 -10.75 -8.49 -1.92
CA ALA A 50 -11.54 -9.35 -2.81
C ALA A 50 -12.80 -8.63 -3.33
N ALA A 51 -13.44 -7.79 -2.51
CA ALA A 51 -14.58 -6.98 -2.92
C ALA A 51 -14.18 -5.92 -3.97
N MET A 52 -12.99 -5.33 -3.83
CA MET A 52 -12.40 -4.40 -4.79
C MET A 52 -11.84 -5.11 -6.03
N GLY A 53 -11.54 -6.41 -5.93
CA GLY A 53 -10.92 -7.17 -7.01
C GLY A 53 -9.41 -6.92 -7.14
N LEU A 54 -8.74 -6.58 -6.03
CA LEU A 54 -7.30 -6.36 -5.99
C LEU A 54 -6.54 -7.68 -6.04
N GLY A 55 -5.43 -7.67 -6.77
CA GLY A 55 -4.50 -8.80 -6.85
C GLY A 55 -3.52 -8.83 -5.66
N LYS A 56 -2.68 -9.87 -5.63
CA LYS A 56 -1.60 -9.99 -4.64
C LYS A 56 -0.61 -8.83 -4.79
N SER A 57 -0.28 -8.17 -3.68
CA SER A 57 0.76 -7.14 -3.64
C SER A 57 2.15 -7.70 -3.93
N TRP A 58 2.93 -6.96 -4.70
CA TRP A 58 4.35 -7.26 -5.00
C TRP A 58 5.29 -6.99 -3.83
N LEU A 59 4.78 -6.46 -2.71
CA LEU A 59 5.58 -6.14 -1.52
C LEU A 59 6.40 -7.35 -1.03
N SER A 60 5.79 -8.54 -1.00
CA SER A 60 6.49 -9.78 -0.62
C SER A 60 7.72 -10.09 -1.48
N GLY A 61 7.71 -9.73 -2.76
CA GLY A 61 8.86 -9.90 -3.65
C GLY A 61 10.00 -8.95 -3.31
N TRP A 62 9.69 -7.70 -2.97
CA TRP A 62 10.69 -6.72 -2.52
C TRP A 62 11.34 -7.10 -1.19
N VAL A 63 10.54 -7.64 -0.25
CA VAL A 63 11.07 -8.12 1.03
C VAL A 63 12.01 -9.31 0.84
N LEU A 64 11.66 -10.25 -0.05
CA LEU A 64 12.54 -11.38 -0.37
C LEU A 64 13.85 -10.90 -1.00
N PHE A 65 13.78 -9.96 -1.94
CA PHE A 65 14.96 -9.35 -2.55
C PHE A 65 15.86 -8.68 -1.49
N GLY A 66 15.27 -7.91 -0.58
CA GLY A 66 15.96 -7.32 0.56
C GLY A 66 16.64 -8.37 1.43
N GLY A 67 15.92 -9.40 1.86
CA GLY A 67 16.47 -10.48 2.68
C GLY A 67 17.64 -11.21 2.02
N VAL A 68 17.52 -11.60 0.74
CA VAL A 68 18.60 -12.24 -0.01
C VAL A 68 19.82 -11.32 -0.12
N SER A 69 19.61 -10.03 -0.40
CA SER A 69 20.70 -9.06 -0.45
C SER A 69 21.39 -8.89 0.91
N GLY A 70 20.65 -8.91 2.01
CA GLY A 70 21.18 -8.86 3.37
C GLY A 70 22.02 -10.09 3.71
N LEU A 71 21.53 -11.29 3.36
CA LEU A 71 22.26 -12.54 3.56
C LEU A 71 23.58 -12.56 2.77
N LEU A 72 23.55 -12.16 1.50
CA LEU A 72 24.75 -12.07 0.66
C LEU A 72 25.74 -11.03 1.19
N THR A 73 25.24 -9.90 1.69
CA THR A 73 26.07 -8.86 2.30
C THR A 73 26.75 -9.37 3.56
N ALA A 74 26.02 -10.08 4.44
CA ALA A 74 26.59 -10.69 5.64
C ALA A 74 27.69 -11.68 5.29
N ALA A 75 27.40 -12.61 4.38
CA ALA A 75 28.38 -13.59 3.93
C ALA A 75 29.63 -12.92 3.34
N LEU A 76 29.48 -11.86 2.55
CA LEU A 76 30.61 -11.11 1.99
C LEU A 76 31.44 -10.42 3.07
N VAL A 77 30.79 -9.76 4.03
CA VAL A 77 31.45 -8.99 5.10
C VAL A 77 32.10 -9.89 6.14
N GLU A 78 31.60 -11.11 6.35
CA GLU A 78 32.15 -12.07 7.31
C GLU A 78 33.26 -12.92 6.71
N PHE A 79 32.98 -13.60 5.58
CA PHE A 79 33.96 -14.47 4.94
C PHE A 79 35.06 -13.68 4.22
N GLY A 80 34.78 -12.47 3.71
CA GLY A 80 35.77 -11.62 3.06
C GLY A 80 37.01 -11.40 3.95
N PRO A 81 36.85 -10.76 5.13
CA PRO A 81 37.94 -10.59 6.09
C PRO A 81 38.45 -11.90 6.66
N SER A 82 37.56 -12.76 7.16
CA SER A 82 37.94 -13.93 7.96
C SER A 82 38.63 -15.03 7.13
N SER A 83 38.33 -15.14 5.84
CA SER A 83 38.85 -16.23 4.99
C SER A 83 39.82 -15.75 3.92
N PHE A 84 39.69 -14.52 3.43
CA PHE A 84 40.47 -14.04 2.28
C PHE A 84 41.45 -12.91 2.61
N LEU A 85 41.01 -11.86 3.31
CA LEU A 85 41.85 -10.67 3.51
C LEU A 85 42.83 -10.83 4.67
N TYR A 86 42.35 -11.32 5.81
CA TYR A 86 43.18 -11.45 7.00
C TYR A 86 42.73 -12.63 7.88
N PRO A 87 43.09 -13.87 7.49
CA PRO A 87 42.75 -15.06 8.25
C PRO A 87 43.41 -15.03 9.63
N LEU A 88 42.60 -14.91 10.67
CA LEU A 88 43.03 -14.93 12.06
C LEU A 88 42.65 -16.25 12.71
N ASP A 89 43.63 -16.94 13.27
CA ASP A 89 43.37 -18.06 14.16
C ASP A 89 43.02 -17.53 15.55
N VAL A 90 41.72 -17.59 15.89
CA VAL A 90 41.19 -17.22 17.20
C VAL A 90 40.77 -18.49 17.94
N HIS A 91 41.60 -18.93 18.89
CA HIS A 91 41.37 -20.12 19.72
C HIS A 91 41.26 -21.43 18.93
N GLY A 92 41.99 -21.59 17.82
CA GLY A 92 41.97 -22.81 16.99
C GLY A 92 40.69 -22.96 16.16
N LYS A 93 39.87 -21.91 16.08
CA LYS A 93 38.64 -21.94 15.30
C LYS A 93 38.96 -21.92 13.81
N PRO A 94 38.21 -22.68 13.00
CA PRO A 94 38.39 -22.66 11.56
C PRO A 94 38.16 -21.23 11.02
N THR A 95 38.81 -20.93 9.90
CA THR A 95 38.62 -19.68 9.13
C THR A 95 37.88 -19.94 7.82
N ASN A 96 37.38 -21.17 7.63
CA ASN A 96 36.74 -21.63 6.41
C ASN A 96 35.22 -21.80 6.64
N PHE A 97 34.54 -22.55 5.77
CA PHE A 97 33.09 -22.75 5.83
C PHE A 97 32.60 -23.39 7.15
N MET A 98 33.46 -24.04 7.94
CA MET A 98 33.07 -24.60 9.23
C MET A 98 32.74 -23.54 10.30
N THR A 99 33.02 -22.26 10.04
CA THR A 99 32.77 -21.12 10.96
C THR A 99 31.36 -20.56 10.84
N VAL A 100 30.55 -21.03 9.88
CA VAL A 100 29.14 -20.66 9.69
C VAL A 100 28.34 -20.59 11.00
N PRO A 101 28.45 -21.55 11.95
CA PRO A 101 27.68 -21.48 13.20
C PRO A 101 27.97 -20.23 14.05
N ALA A 102 29.20 -19.70 13.98
CA ALA A 102 29.58 -18.47 14.70
C ALA A 102 29.08 -17.19 14.01
N PHE A 103 28.94 -17.23 12.67
CA PHE A 103 28.48 -16.12 11.83
C PHE A 103 26.96 -16.09 11.67
N PHE A 104 26.27 -17.21 11.95
CA PHE A 104 24.83 -17.32 11.79
C PHE A 104 24.01 -16.20 12.45
N PRO A 105 24.31 -15.74 13.68
CA PRO A 105 23.58 -14.63 14.28
C PRO A 105 23.65 -13.35 13.42
N ILE A 106 24.81 -13.00 12.90
CA ILE A 106 25.00 -11.79 12.08
C ILE A 106 24.33 -11.95 10.72
N MET A 107 24.46 -13.13 10.08
CA MET A 107 23.73 -13.45 8.84
C MET A 107 22.22 -13.30 9.01
N PHE A 108 21.68 -13.78 10.12
CA PHE A 108 20.26 -13.65 10.46
C PHE A 108 19.87 -12.16 10.63
N GLU A 109 20.61 -11.41 11.45
CA GLU A 109 20.31 -10.01 11.73
C GLU A 109 20.36 -9.14 10.46
N LEU A 110 21.37 -9.30 9.60
CA LEU A 110 21.46 -8.55 8.33
C LEU A 110 20.34 -8.93 7.36
N THR A 111 19.95 -10.20 7.31
CA THR A 111 18.81 -10.65 6.50
C THR A 111 17.52 -9.97 6.96
N VAL A 112 17.26 -9.95 8.27
CA VAL A 112 16.08 -9.30 8.86
C VAL A 112 16.13 -7.79 8.65
N LEU A 113 17.29 -7.15 8.85
CA LEU A 113 17.47 -5.71 8.70
C LEU A 113 17.19 -5.24 7.28
N PHE A 114 17.79 -5.87 6.28
CA PHE A 114 17.58 -5.50 4.87
C PHE A 114 16.16 -5.84 4.41
N GLY A 115 15.61 -6.96 4.87
CA GLY A 115 14.21 -7.30 4.63
C GLY A 115 13.24 -6.25 5.20
N ALA A 116 13.51 -5.75 6.42
CA ALA A 116 12.70 -4.73 7.07
C ALA A 116 12.78 -3.37 6.36
N PHE A 117 13.98 -2.94 5.96
CA PHE A 117 14.12 -1.71 5.17
C PHE A 117 13.45 -1.83 3.80
N ALA A 118 13.62 -2.97 3.11
CA ALA A 118 12.94 -3.21 1.85
C ALA A 118 11.41 -3.18 2.02
N ALA A 119 10.87 -3.79 3.09
CA ALA A 119 9.44 -3.73 3.40
C ALA A 119 8.96 -2.28 3.62
N PHE A 120 9.68 -1.52 4.45
CA PHE A 120 9.34 -0.15 4.79
C PHE A 120 9.34 0.76 3.57
N PHE A 121 10.43 0.80 2.81
CA PHE A 121 10.55 1.68 1.65
C PHE A 121 9.65 1.23 0.50
N ALA A 122 9.52 -0.07 0.24
CA ALA A 122 8.62 -0.55 -0.82
C ALA A 122 7.16 -0.22 -0.50
N MET A 123 6.72 -0.37 0.76
CA MET A 123 5.36 -0.01 1.16
C MET A 123 5.09 1.48 0.93
N LEU A 124 6.02 2.35 1.31
CA LEU A 124 5.88 3.80 1.08
C LEU A 124 5.78 4.11 -0.43
N ILE A 125 6.72 3.62 -1.23
CA ILE A 125 6.78 3.90 -2.67
C ILE A 125 5.55 3.36 -3.40
N MET A 126 5.13 2.12 -3.09
CA MET A 126 3.97 1.49 -3.73
C MET A 126 2.66 2.20 -3.41
N ASN A 127 2.53 2.77 -2.22
CA ASN A 127 1.38 3.57 -1.82
C ASN A 127 1.50 5.04 -2.28
N GLY A 128 2.59 5.41 -2.95
CA GLY A 128 2.84 6.79 -3.41
C GLY A 128 3.14 7.76 -2.27
N LEU A 129 3.68 7.28 -1.15
CA LEU A 129 4.08 8.08 0.00
C LEU A 129 5.57 8.48 -0.08
N PRO A 130 5.96 9.65 0.45
CA PRO A 130 5.13 10.63 1.15
C PRO A 130 4.26 11.47 0.20
N ARG A 131 2.96 11.55 0.49
CA ARG A 131 2.00 12.39 -0.23
C ARG A 131 1.32 13.34 0.76
N TRP A 132 1.89 14.53 0.88
CA TRP A 132 1.44 15.56 1.84
C TRP A 132 0.02 16.06 1.54
N TYR A 133 -0.37 16.06 0.27
CA TYR A 133 -1.66 16.53 -0.17
C TYR A 133 -2.36 15.49 -1.06
N HIS A 134 -3.59 15.16 -0.68
CA HIS A 134 -4.51 14.36 -1.46
C HIS A 134 -5.83 15.14 -1.62
N PRO A 135 -6.38 15.29 -2.84
CA PRO A 135 -7.56 16.14 -3.06
C PRO A 135 -8.80 15.74 -2.25
N MET A 136 -8.90 14.48 -1.80
CA MET A 136 -9.94 14.03 -0.87
C MET A 136 -9.98 14.83 0.44
N PHE A 137 -8.87 15.44 0.87
CA PHE A 137 -8.84 16.29 2.06
C PHE A 137 -9.65 17.59 1.91
N ASN A 138 -9.99 18.00 0.68
CA ASN A 138 -10.84 19.19 0.46
C ASN A 138 -12.31 18.94 0.87
N TRP A 139 -12.70 17.69 1.06
CA TRP A 139 -14.04 17.36 1.51
C TRP A 139 -14.09 17.37 3.04
N GLU A 140 -14.80 18.34 3.64
CA GLU A 140 -14.88 18.53 5.10
C GLU A 140 -15.23 17.24 5.86
N ARG A 141 -16.18 16.45 5.33
CA ARG A 141 -16.59 15.18 5.95
C ARG A 141 -15.49 14.11 5.94
N PHE A 142 -14.53 14.20 5.02
CA PHE A 142 -13.43 13.24 4.95
C PHE A 142 -12.50 13.27 6.18
N THR A 143 -12.56 14.33 6.99
CA THR A 143 -11.91 14.37 8.32
C THR A 143 -12.33 13.19 9.21
N ARG A 144 -13.51 12.59 8.98
CA ARG A 144 -14.02 11.42 9.70
C ARG A 144 -13.42 10.09 9.22
N ALA A 145 -12.67 10.06 8.12
CA ALA A 145 -12.16 8.82 7.50
C ALA A 145 -11.25 8.01 8.43
N THR A 146 -10.60 8.66 9.39
CA THR A 146 -9.73 8.02 10.38
C THR A 146 -10.44 7.72 11.71
N ASN A 147 -11.70 8.10 11.88
CA ASN A 147 -12.47 7.90 13.11
C ASN A 147 -13.65 6.93 12.90
N ASP A 148 -14.71 7.41 12.25
CA ASP A 148 -15.99 6.69 12.13
C ASP A 148 -16.59 6.71 10.71
N GLY A 149 -15.97 7.42 9.78
CA GLY A 149 -16.46 7.59 8.41
C GLY A 149 -15.95 6.51 7.45
N PHE A 150 -16.85 5.99 6.62
CA PHE A 150 -16.53 5.06 5.53
C PHE A 150 -16.77 5.74 4.20
N PHE A 151 -15.79 5.76 3.32
CA PHE A 151 -15.88 6.50 2.06
C PHE A 151 -15.51 5.64 0.86
N LEU A 152 -16.21 5.85 -0.24
CA LEU A 152 -15.85 5.32 -1.56
C LEU A 152 -15.65 6.50 -2.50
N MET A 153 -14.57 6.49 -3.27
CA MET A 153 -14.30 7.48 -4.29
C MET A 153 -14.15 6.83 -5.66
N ILE A 154 -14.67 7.46 -6.70
CA ILE A 154 -14.44 7.08 -8.10
C ILE A 154 -13.78 8.27 -8.79
N GLU A 155 -12.61 8.04 -9.38
CA GLU A 155 -11.82 9.11 -9.96
C GLU A 155 -12.35 9.52 -11.34
N ALA A 156 -12.31 10.83 -11.62
CA ALA A 156 -12.75 11.41 -12.89
C ALA A 156 -11.85 11.02 -14.08
N ARG A 157 -10.67 10.45 -13.80
CA ARG A 157 -9.75 9.92 -14.81
C ARG A 157 -10.10 8.49 -15.27
N ASP A 158 -11.13 7.86 -14.72
CA ASP A 158 -11.60 6.56 -15.20
C ASP A 158 -12.31 6.71 -16.56
N PRO A 159 -12.05 5.83 -17.55
CA PRO A 159 -12.71 5.89 -18.86
C PRO A 159 -14.25 5.77 -18.80
N ARG A 160 -14.79 5.12 -17.76
CA ARG A 160 -16.25 4.96 -17.57
C ARG A 160 -16.88 6.08 -16.76
N PHE A 161 -16.10 7.07 -16.34
CA PHE A 161 -16.59 8.16 -15.51
C PHE A 161 -17.56 9.06 -16.28
N THR A 162 -18.82 9.07 -15.85
CA THR A 162 -19.84 10.05 -16.24
C THR A 162 -20.48 10.59 -14.97
N GLU A 163 -20.65 11.90 -14.85
CA GLU A 163 -21.15 12.53 -13.62
C GLU A 163 -22.51 11.97 -13.18
N THR A 164 -23.46 11.84 -14.11
CA THR A 164 -24.78 11.26 -13.85
C THR A 164 -24.70 9.77 -13.51
N GLY A 165 -23.99 8.99 -14.33
CA GLY A 165 -23.87 7.54 -14.13
C GLY A 165 -23.17 7.16 -12.81
N VAL A 166 -22.13 7.91 -12.42
CA VAL A 166 -21.43 7.68 -11.15
C VAL A 166 -22.29 8.11 -9.97
N ARG A 167 -22.99 9.25 -10.07
CA ARG A 167 -23.94 9.69 -9.03
C ARG A 167 -25.04 8.66 -8.82
N ASP A 168 -25.63 8.15 -9.90
CA ASP A 168 -26.68 7.13 -9.85
C ASP A 168 -26.17 5.82 -9.24
N LEU A 169 -24.96 5.39 -9.62
CA LEU A 169 -24.32 4.19 -9.06
C LEU A 169 -24.08 4.35 -7.56
N LEU A 170 -23.51 5.48 -7.13
CA LEU A 170 -23.24 5.75 -5.72
C LEU A 170 -24.55 5.80 -4.93
N GLN A 171 -25.59 6.43 -5.46
CA GLN A 171 -26.91 6.48 -4.82
C GLN A 171 -27.55 5.10 -4.72
N GLN A 172 -27.53 4.30 -5.79
CA GLN A 172 -28.06 2.92 -5.79
C GLN A 172 -27.29 2.00 -4.84
N SER A 173 -25.99 2.24 -4.66
CA SER A 173 -25.15 1.48 -3.72
C SER A 173 -25.37 1.84 -2.24
N GLY A 174 -26.20 2.85 -1.94
CA GLY A 174 -26.49 3.30 -0.57
C GLY A 174 -25.55 4.41 -0.07
N GLY A 175 -24.86 5.09 -0.99
CA GLY A 175 -24.01 6.23 -0.68
C GLY A 175 -24.82 7.43 -0.15
N GLN A 176 -24.34 7.99 0.94
CA GLN A 176 -24.82 9.22 1.57
C GLN A 176 -23.87 10.38 1.24
N HIS A 177 -24.36 11.62 1.30
CA HIS A 177 -23.54 12.83 1.13
C HIS A 177 -22.67 12.82 -0.14
N ILE A 178 -23.24 12.38 -1.26
CA ILE A 178 -22.51 12.27 -2.55
C ILE A 178 -22.00 13.66 -2.96
N THR A 179 -20.68 13.78 -3.06
CA THR A 179 -19.99 15.05 -3.30
C THR A 179 -18.99 14.91 -4.43
N ILE A 180 -18.87 15.96 -5.25
CA ILE A 180 -17.82 16.08 -6.25
C ILE A 180 -16.59 16.70 -5.56
N VAL A 181 -15.47 16.01 -5.62
CA VAL A 181 -14.20 16.44 -5.04
C VAL A 181 -13.37 17.12 -6.14
N HIS A 182 -12.92 18.33 -5.86
CA HIS A 182 -12.08 19.13 -6.75
C HIS A 182 -10.60 18.88 -6.48
N GLU A 183 -9.76 19.11 -7.50
CA GLU A 183 -8.31 18.93 -7.43
C GLU A 183 -7.58 20.09 -6.70
N ASP A 184 -8.23 21.24 -6.59
CA ASP A 184 -7.75 22.49 -5.95
C ASP A 184 -8.37 22.66 -4.56
#